data_AF-X8CAM2-F1
#
_entry.id   AF-X8CAM2-F1
#
_cell.length_a   1.000
_cell.length_b   1.000
_cell.length_c   1.000
_cell.angle_alpha   90.00
_cell.angle_beta   90.00
_cell.angle_gamma   90.00
#
_symmetry.space_group_name_H-M   'P 1'
#
loop_
_entity.id
_entity.type
_entity.pdbx_description
1 polymer ?
#
loop_
_entity_poly.entity_id
_entity_poly.type
_entity_poly.pdbx_seq_one_letter_code
_entity_poly.pdbx_strand_id
1 'polypeptide(L)'
;MSVEHLAHTLRAQGRFCASSGSAMYGELFELVAADVEAGGVFAAILSRHRHAPSREAVPLRLLGGLHRLVLDGRAAHLRRWYPSTGGSWNAGAAWPQIRDAAAGHADALRAALDQPPQTNEVGRSAALIGGLLHLKQSGLPIRLFEIGSSAGLNLRADHYLYRFAGSQWGPPDSPVAIDDAWRGALPPGRDVRIAERCGYDIAPIDVGDTDGELTVLSYVWPDQAARLARLRGAIEVARRVRPGSNAGRRPARSPACGWPTARSPSSGIPSPGNTCRPTSATPCAPTWTRWPHGPARAHRSPTSRWSRRAMGPAPRSGSRCAPAAGRPANRACWANATRTARRCTGGKTHAAELPDYARQFGHIDVACTRSP
;
A
#
# COMPACT_ATOMS: atom_id res chain seq x y z
N MET A 1 -2.33 -13.39 27.34
CA MET A 1 -1.37 -13.24 26.22
C MET A 1 -0.15 -12.52 26.75
N SER A 2 1.01 -13.17 26.72
CA SER A 2 2.21 -12.83 27.50
C SER A 2 3.16 -11.86 26.78
N VAL A 3 4.18 -11.36 27.50
CA VAL A 3 5.37 -10.68 26.97
C VAL A 3 5.97 -11.43 25.76
N GLU A 4 5.92 -12.76 25.79
CA GLU A 4 6.39 -13.64 24.71
C GLU A 4 5.67 -13.38 23.37
N HIS A 5 4.37 -13.07 23.39
CA HIS A 5 3.62 -12.78 22.16
C HIS A 5 4.07 -11.46 21.53
N LEU A 6 4.30 -10.44 22.36
CA LEU A 6 4.80 -9.15 21.90
C LEU A 6 6.21 -9.29 21.31
N ALA A 7 7.10 -9.98 22.02
CA ALA A 7 8.45 -10.28 21.54
C ALA A 7 8.43 -11.09 20.23
N HIS A 8 7.57 -12.10 20.13
CA HIS A 8 7.37 -12.86 18.88
C HIS A 8 6.94 -11.95 17.71
N THR A 9 6.03 -11.01 17.97
CA THR A 9 5.51 -10.07 16.97
C THR A 9 6.59 -9.09 16.51
N LEU A 10 7.40 -8.57 17.43
CA LEU A 10 8.55 -7.72 17.12
C LEU A 10 9.57 -8.47 16.24
N ARG A 11 9.95 -9.69 16.60
CA ARG A 11 10.87 -10.51 15.80
C ARG A 11 10.30 -10.88 14.43
N ALA A 12 8.99 -11.16 14.34
CA ALA A 12 8.33 -11.40 13.06
C ALA A 12 8.39 -10.17 12.15
N GLN A 13 8.14 -8.98 12.71
CA GLN A 13 8.32 -7.73 11.97
C GLN A 13 9.78 -7.53 11.54
N GLY A 14 10.74 -7.79 12.43
CA GLY A 14 12.18 -7.72 12.14
C GLY A 14 12.58 -8.60 10.95
N ARG A 15 12.18 -9.88 10.96
CA ARG A 15 12.43 -10.80 9.84
C ARG A 15 11.84 -10.29 8.53
N PHE A 16 10.61 -9.75 8.57
CA PHE A 16 9.99 -9.15 7.38
C PHE A 16 10.77 -7.93 6.87
N CYS A 17 11.27 -7.06 7.77
CA CYS A 17 12.07 -5.91 7.37
C CYS A 17 13.38 -6.34 6.72
N ALA A 18 14.09 -7.30 7.33
CA ALA A 18 15.33 -7.85 6.80
C ALA A 18 15.13 -8.47 5.41
N SER A 19 14.11 -9.33 5.24
CA SER A 19 13.82 -9.94 3.94
C SER A 19 13.35 -8.92 2.88
N SER A 20 12.90 -7.75 3.32
CA SER A 20 12.44 -6.66 2.45
C SER A 20 13.52 -5.57 2.28
N GLY A 21 14.77 -5.86 2.62
CA GLY A 21 15.92 -4.99 2.35
C GLY A 21 16.21 -3.94 3.43
N SER A 22 15.86 -4.18 4.69
CA SER A 22 16.37 -3.42 5.83
C SER A 22 16.98 -4.32 6.89
N ALA A 23 18.31 -4.48 6.81
CA ALA A 23 19.08 -5.20 7.83
C ALA A 23 19.03 -4.45 9.16
N MET A 24 19.06 -3.11 9.14
CA MET A 24 18.99 -2.26 10.33
C MET A 24 17.73 -2.53 11.14
N TYR A 25 16.54 -2.52 10.53
CA TYR A 25 15.30 -2.78 11.26
C TYR A 25 15.19 -4.25 11.66
N GLY A 26 15.79 -5.18 10.91
CA GLY A 26 15.92 -6.58 11.33
C GLY A 26 16.62 -6.72 12.68
N GLU A 27 17.81 -6.14 12.80
CA GLU A 27 18.61 -6.15 14.04
C GLU A 27 17.96 -5.34 15.16
N LEU A 28 17.43 -4.15 14.85
CA LEU A 28 16.81 -3.28 15.85
C LEU A 28 15.55 -3.90 16.45
N PHE A 29 14.72 -4.60 15.67
CA PHE A 29 13.57 -5.31 16.22
C PHE A 29 13.97 -6.49 17.10
N GLU A 30 15.08 -7.17 16.83
CA GLU A 30 15.61 -8.21 17.72
C GLU A 30 16.05 -7.62 19.07
N LEU A 31 16.75 -6.49 19.05
CA LEU A 31 17.16 -5.78 20.27
C LEU A 31 15.95 -5.30 21.09
N VAL A 32 14.94 -4.73 20.43
CA VAL A 32 13.70 -4.30 21.09
C VAL A 32 12.93 -5.49 21.67
N ALA A 33 12.90 -6.64 20.98
CA ALA A 33 12.27 -7.85 21.50
C ALA A 33 12.98 -8.37 22.76
N ALA A 34 14.31 -8.40 22.75
CA ALA A 34 15.10 -8.79 23.91
C ALA A 34 14.91 -7.83 25.10
N ASP A 35 14.83 -6.51 24.84
CA ASP A 35 14.50 -5.52 25.87
C ASP A 35 13.12 -5.76 26.49
N VAL A 36 12.14 -6.09 25.65
CA VAL A 36 10.77 -6.39 26.10
C VAL A 36 10.75 -7.64 26.99
N GLU A 37 11.48 -8.70 26.63
CA GLU A 37 11.61 -9.92 27.43
C GLU A 37 12.31 -9.67 28.77
N ALA A 38 13.29 -8.75 28.78
CA ALA A 38 13.99 -8.33 29.99
C ALA A 38 13.21 -7.33 30.86
N GLY A 39 12.00 -6.90 30.45
CA GLY A 39 11.21 -5.92 31.17
C GLY A 39 11.75 -4.48 31.09
N GLY A 40 12.50 -4.16 30.02
CA GLY A 40 13.16 -2.87 29.80
C GLY A 40 12.24 -1.74 29.38
N VAL A 41 12.85 -0.66 28.87
CA VAL A 41 12.14 0.59 28.51
C VAL A 41 11.07 0.36 27.45
N PHE A 42 11.32 -0.51 26.47
CA PHE A 42 10.35 -0.81 25.41
C PHE A 42 9.20 -1.68 25.93
N ALA A 43 9.41 -2.51 26.96
CA ALA A 43 8.32 -3.21 27.65
C ALA A 43 7.32 -2.20 28.26
N ALA A 44 7.84 -1.16 28.90
CA ALA A 44 7.03 -0.11 29.51
C ALA A 44 6.29 0.75 28.47
N ILE A 45 6.95 1.11 27.36
CA ILE A 45 6.35 1.87 26.26
C ILE A 45 5.22 1.06 25.59
N LEU A 46 5.42 -0.23 25.33
CA LEU A 46 4.47 -1.09 24.61
C LEU A 46 3.40 -1.72 25.52
N SER A 47 3.41 -1.45 26.82
CA SER A 47 2.56 -2.09 27.83
C SER A 47 1.05 -2.06 27.52
N ARG A 48 0.56 -1.00 26.88
CA ARG A 48 -0.84 -0.84 26.44
C ARG A 48 -1.19 -1.58 25.15
N HIS A 49 -0.19 -1.97 24.36
CA HIS A 49 -0.35 -2.62 23.05
C HIS A 49 0.09 -4.09 23.03
N ARG A 50 0.32 -4.70 24.20
CA ARG A 50 0.69 -6.12 24.36
C ARG A 50 -0.25 -7.13 23.69
N HIS A 51 -1.46 -6.70 23.32
CA HIS A 51 -2.48 -7.53 22.68
C HIS A 51 -2.94 -6.96 21.33
N ALA A 52 -2.24 -5.96 20.81
CA ALA A 52 -2.59 -5.35 19.54
C ALA A 52 -2.45 -6.39 18.41
N PRO A 53 -3.49 -6.61 17.59
CA PRO A 53 -3.39 -7.51 16.43
C PRO A 53 -2.38 -6.96 15.42
N SER A 54 -1.74 -7.85 14.66
CA SER A 54 -0.69 -7.47 13.69
C SER A 54 -1.12 -6.38 12.68
N ARG A 55 -2.42 -6.33 12.33
CA ARG A 55 -2.99 -5.31 11.42
C ARG A 55 -2.84 -3.87 11.93
N GLU A 56 -2.61 -3.67 13.23
CA GLU A 56 -2.37 -2.35 13.80
C GLU A 56 -0.94 -1.88 13.55
N ALA A 57 -0.01 -2.76 13.17
CA ALA A 57 1.36 -2.41 12.83
C ALA A 57 2.11 -1.66 13.97
N VAL A 58 1.80 -1.98 15.24
CA VAL A 58 2.42 -1.37 16.43
C VAL A 58 3.96 -1.38 16.38
N PRO A 59 4.64 -2.48 15.98
CA PRO A 59 6.09 -2.46 15.80
C PRO A 59 6.59 -1.36 14.85
N LEU A 60 5.92 -1.15 13.73
CA LEU A 60 6.29 -0.12 12.75
C LEU A 60 5.98 1.29 13.26
N ARG A 61 4.92 1.47 14.06
CA ARG A 61 4.62 2.75 14.73
C ARG A 61 5.70 3.13 15.73
N LEU A 62 6.19 2.15 16.52
CA LEU A 62 7.26 2.37 17.47
C LEU A 62 8.54 2.87 16.78
N LEU A 63 9.04 2.13 15.78
CA LEU A 63 10.27 2.51 15.10
C LEU A 63 10.08 3.73 14.19
N GLY A 64 8.87 3.96 13.66
CA GLY A 64 8.52 5.22 12.99
C GLY A 64 8.60 6.41 13.94
N GLY A 65 8.08 6.29 15.16
CA GLY A 65 8.21 7.29 16.20
C GLY A 65 9.67 7.56 16.59
N LEU A 66 10.47 6.50 16.76
CA LEU A 66 11.91 6.64 17.04
C LEU A 66 12.64 7.34 15.89
N HIS A 67 12.40 6.93 14.64
CA HIS A 67 13.00 7.57 13.46
C HIS A 67 12.59 9.05 13.37
N ARG A 68 11.34 9.37 13.70
CA ARG A 68 10.87 10.77 13.76
C ARG A 68 11.68 11.61 14.76
N LEU A 69 11.96 11.09 15.97
CA LEU A 69 12.82 11.78 16.94
C LEU A 69 14.22 12.08 16.39
N VAL A 70 14.76 11.20 15.55
CA VAL A 70 16.07 11.40 14.90
C VAL A 70 15.99 12.49 13.82
N LEU A 71 14.95 12.43 12.98
CA LEU A 71 14.74 13.38 11.89
C LEU A 71 14.50 14.80 12.43
N ASP A 72 13.59 14.95 13.39
CA ASP A 72 13.21 16.26 13.97
C ASP A 72 14.22 16.81 15.00
N GLY A 73 15.24 16.03 15.34
CA GLY A 73 16.38 16.48 16.15
C GLY A 73 16.23 16.30 17.65
N ARG A 74 15.07 15.84 18.15
CA ARG A 74 14.88 15.52 19.57
C ARG A 74 15.86 14.44 20.06
N ALA A 75 16.25 13.53 19.18
CA ALA A 75 17.31 12.55 19.40
C ALA A 75 18.50 12.75 18.43
N ALA A 76 19.00 13.99 18.30
CA ALA A 76 20.06 14.33 17.35
C ALA A 76 21.34 13.46 17.46
N HIS A 77 21.70 13.02 18.66
CA HIS A 77 22.86 12.15 18.89
C HIS A 77 22.74 10.78 18.18
N LEU A 78 21.52 10.33 17.86
CA LEU A 78 21.28 9.09 17.10
C LEU A 78 21.50 9.24 15.59
N ARG A 79 21.58 10.46 15.04
CA ARG A 79 21.72 10.69 13.58
C ARG A 79 22.93 9.97 12.98
N ARG A 80 24.02 9.83 13.76
CA ARG A 80 25.22 9.09 13.35
C ARG A 80 24.98 7.60 13.09
N TRP A 81 23.88 7.04 13.60
CA TRP A 81 23.51 5.63 13.45
C TRP A 81 22.41 5.40 12.39
N TYR A 82 21.78 6.47 11.91
CA TYR A 82 20.66 6.40 10.96
C TYR A 82 21.14 6.78 9.55
N PRO A 83 21.17 5.83 8.58
CA PRO A 83 21.61 6.15 7.23
C PRO A 83 20.75 7.21 6.53
N SER A 84 19.49 7.36 6.91
CA SER A 84 18.57 8.40 6.42
C SER A 84 19.05 9.83 6.69
N THR A 85 19.93 9.99 7.69
CA THR A 85 20.56 11.25 8.11
C THR A 85 22.07 11.27 7.82
N GLY A 86 22.57 10.36 6.98
CA GLY A 86 24.00 10.26 6.64
C GLY A 86 24.83 9.47 7.65
N GLY A 87 24.20 8.82 8.63
CA GLY A 87 24.87 7.94 9.59
C GLY A 87 25.18 6.55 9.03
N SER A 88 25.73 5.68 9.87
CA SER A 88 26.01 4.28 9.55
C SER A 88 25.54 3.39 10.69
N TRP A 89 24.79 2.34 10.40
CA TRP A 89 24.22 1.47 11.43
C TRP A 89 25.31 0.65 12.14
N ASN A 90 25.24 0.59 13.46
CA ASN A 90 26.00 -0.35 14.30
C ASN A 90 25.14 -0.71 15.51
N ALA A 91 24.58 -1.92 15.54
CA ALA A 91 23.66 -2.34 16.59
C ALA A 91 24.25 -2.21 18.00
N GLY A 92 25.47 -2.71 18.22
CA GLY A 92 26.09 -2.73 19.55
C GLY A 92 26.33 -1.33 20.12
N ALA A 93 26.83 -0.41 19.31
CA ALA A 93 27.13 0.96 19.74
C ALA A 93 25.90 1.88 19.74
N ALA A 94 24.93 1.63 18.87
CA ALA A 94 23.68 2.41 18.81
C ALA A 94 22.72 2.04 19.95
N TRP A 95 22.68 0.77 20.36
CA TRP A 95 21.66 0.25 21.26
C TRP A 95 21.57 0.96 22.63
N PRO A 96 22.66 1.21 23.37
CA PRO A 96 22.59 1.97 24.63
C PRO A 96 21.98 3.36 24.43
N GLN A 97 22.38 4.05 23.37
CA GLN A 97 21.89 5.39 23.06
C GLN A 97 20.41 5.38 22.65
N ILE A 98 19.97 4.36 21.91
CA ILE A 98 18.57 4.17 21.55
C ILE A 98 17.71 3.95 22.79
N ARG A 99 18.18 3.15 23.75
CA ARG A 99 17.49 2.95 25.02
C ARG A 99 17.38 4.24 25.82
N ASP A 100 18.47 5.00 25.92
CA ASP A 100 18.49 6.28 26.63
C ASP A 100 17.53 7.30 25.98
N ALA A 101 17.54 7.38 24.65
CA ALA A 101 16.59 8.22 23.90
C ALA A 101 15.14 7.76 24.09
N ALA A 102 14.88 6.44 24.08
CA ALA A 102 13.55 5.90 24.31
C ALA A 102 13.04 6.20 25.73
N ALA A 103 13.92 6.15 26.74
CA ALA A 103 13.59 6.52 28.11
C ALA A 103 13.29 8.02 28.22
N GLY A 104 14.12 8.88 27.63
CA GLY A 104 13.95 10.33 27.63
C GLY A 104 12.73 10.82 26.82
N HIS A 105 12.22 10.00 25.90
CA HIS A 105 11.10 10.34 25.01
C HIS A 105 9.96 9.32 25.04
N ALA A 106 9.75 8.63 26.16
CA ALA A 106 8.77 7.56 26.28
C ALA A 106 7.34 8.01 25.91
N ASP A 107 6.94 9.22 26.30
CA ASP A 107 5.60 9.75 26.00
C ASP A 107 5.42 10.07 24.52
N ALA A 108 6.46 10.58 23.86
CA ALA A 108 6.42 10.79 22.41
C ALA A 108 6.32 9.46 21.65
N LEU A 109 7.02 8.41 22.11
CA LEU A 109 6.93 7.08 21.53
C LEU A 109 5.55 6.47 21.75
N ARG A 110 4.95 6.61 22.95
CA ARG A 110 3.58 6.17 23.22
C ARG A 110 2.56 6.89 22.32
N ALA A 111 2.68 8.21 22.17
CA ALA A 111 1.83 8.98 21.28
C ALA A 111 1.94 8.51 19.81
N ALA A 112 3.14 8.10 19.36
CA ALA A 112 3.32 7.52 18.04
C ALA A 112 2.58 6.17 17.87
N LEU A 113 2.43 5.37 18.94
CA LEU A 113 1.69 4.11 18.89
C LEU A 113 0.20 4.32 18.60
N ASP A 114 -0.35 5.48 18.93
CA ASP A 114 -1.76 5.83 18.66
C ASP A 114 -1.99 6.29 17.21
N GLN A 115 -0.93 6.53 16.44
CA GLN A 115 -1.00 7.01 15.06
C GLN A 115 -0.76 5.86 14.06
N PRO A 116 -1.78 5.38 13.34
CA PRO A 116 -1.57 4.38 12.29
C PRO A 116 -0.63 4.90 11.21
N PRO A 117 0.28 4.06 10.68
CA PRO A 117 1.10 4.45 9.54
C PRO A 117 0.19 4.68 8.34
N GLN A 118 0.44 5.77 7.60
CA GLN A 118 -0.12 5.95 6.27
C GLN A 118 0.85 5.38 5.24
N THR A 119 0.33 4.58 4.31
CA THR A 119 1.13 4.04 3.21
C THR A 119 1.78 5.18 2.43
N ASN A 120 3.08 5.09 2.14
CA ASN A 120 3.86 6.12 1.44
C ASN A 120 4.59 5.57 0.19
N GLU A 121 4.02 4.55 -0.46
CA GLU A 121 4.64 3.87 -1.60
C GLU A 121 4.40 4.59 -2.94
N VAL A 122 5.29 5.54 -3.26
CA VAL A 122 5.32 6.25 -4.56
C VAL A 122 5.43 5.29 -5.74
N GLY A 123 6.10 4.14 -5.55
CA GLY A 123 6.30 3.14 -6.60
C GLY A 123 5.00 2.57 -7.19
N ARG A 124 3.87 2.60 -6.45
CA ARG A 124 2.56 2.18 -6.98
C ARG A 124 2.09 3.03 -8.16
N SER A 125 2.67 4.23 -8.32
CA SER A 125 2.41 5.11 -9.46
C SER A 125 2.72 4.46 -10.81
N ALA A 126 3.59 3.42 -10.87
CA ALA A 126 3.89 2.70 -12.12
C ALA A 126 2.70 1.89 -12.63
N ALA A 127 2.01 1.19 -11.72
CA ALA A 127 0.81 0.45 -12.09
C ALA A 127 -0.35 1.41 -12.41
N LEU A 128 -0.49 2.50 -11.64
CA LEU A 128 -1.51 3.53 -11.90
C LEU A 128 -1.35 4.13 -13.31
N ILE A 129 -0.18 4.72 -13.60
CA ILE A 129 0.02 5.41 -14.90
C ILE A 129 0.04 4.41 -16.06
N GLY A 130 0.59 3.21 -15.84
CA GLY A 130 0.56 2.12 -16.83
C GLY A 130 -0.88 1.77 -17.23
N GLY A 131 -1.79 1.68 -16.26
CA GLY A 131 -3.23 1.50 -16.52
C GLY A 131 -3.85 2.67 -17.29
N LEU A 132 -3.57 3.91 -16.89
CA LEU A 132 -4.10 5.10 -17.57
C LEU A 132 -3.64 5.22 -19.03
N LEU A 133 -2.39 4.83 -19.31
CA LEU A 133 -1.83 4.78 -20.67
C LEU A 133 -2.61 3.81 -21.58
N HIS A 134 -3.02 2.65 -21.05
CA HIS A 134 -3.85 1.69 -21.79
C HIS A 134 -5.27 2.22 -22.06
N LEU A 135 -5.84 2.99 -21.13
CA LEU A 135 -7.21 3.50 -21.24
C LEU A 135 -7.38 4.64 -22.25
N LYS A 136 -6.31 5.35 -22.62
CA LYS A 136 -6.38 6.53 -23.53
C LYS A 136 -6.58 6.16 -25.01
N GLN A 137 -7.40 5.16 -25.31
CA GLN A 137 -7.92 4.97 -26.66
C GLN A 137 -8.91 6.08 -27.05
N SER A 138 -9.51 6.77 -26.08
CA SER A 138 -10.58 7.76 -26.27
C SER A 138 -10.12 9.21 -26.51
N GLY A 139 -8.85 9.56 -26.24
CA GLY A 139 -8.34 10.94 -26.36
C GLY A 139 -8.85 11.94 -25.30
N LEU A 140 -9.76 11.53 -24.41
CA LEU A 140 -10.37 12.40 -23.40
C LEU A 140 -9.45 12.64 -22.18
N PRO A 141 -9.55 13.82 -21.53
CA PRO A 141 -8.87 14.06 -20.26
C PRO A 141 -9.41 13.15 -19.15
N ILE A 142 -8.55 12.81 -18.19
CA ILE A 142 -8.84 11.91 -17.08
C ILE A 142 -9.17 12.72 -15.82
N ARG A 143 -10.27 12.35 -15.14
CA ARG A 143 -10.54 12.77 -13.76
C ARG A 143 -10.13 11.60 -12.86
N LEU A 144 -9.03 11.76 -12.12
CA LEU A 144 -8.42 10.71 -11.32
C LEU A 144 -8.98 10.76 -9.89
N PHE A 145 -9.64 9.68 -9.47
CA PHE A 145 -10.08 9.45 -8.10
C PHE A 145 -9.33 8.24 -7.54
N GLU A 146 -8.44 8.45 -6.57
CA GLU A 146 -7.58 7.40 -6.00
C GLU A 146 -7.89 7.17 -4.52
N ILE A 147 -8.20 5.93 -4.15
CA ILE A 147 -8.33 5.50 -2.75
C ILE A 147 -6.97 5.00 -2.27
N GLY A 148 -6.51 5.46 -1.11
CA GLY A 148 -5.18 5.11 -0.62
C GLY A 148 -4.10 5.81 -1.45
N SER A 149 -4.15 7.14 -1.54
CA SER A 149 -3.36 7.93 -2.50
C SER A 149 -1.89 8.16 -2.11
N SER A 150 -1.44 7.44 -1.09
CA SER A 150 -0.12 7.61 -0.46
C SER A 150 0.14 9.05 -0.01
N ALA A 151 -0.70 9.62 0.86
CA ALA A 151 -0.60 11.03 1.23
C ALA A 151 -0.76 11.98 0.03
N GLY A 152 -1.56 11.57 -0.96
CA GLY A 152 -1.71 12.25 -2.24
C GLY A 152 -0.53 12.10 -3.20
N LEU A 153 0.60 11.49 -2.82
CA LEU A 153 1.80 11.43 -3.67
C LEU A 153 1.51 10.73 -5.01
N ASN A 154 0.70 9.68 -5.04
CA ASN A 154 0.40 8.96 -6.29
C ASN A 154 -0.51 9.76 -7.24
N LEU A 155 -1.22 10.78 -6.75
CA LEU A 155 -2.02 11.65 -7.60
C LEU A 155 -1.19 12.41 -8.62
N ARG A 156 0.15 12.47 -8.49
CA ARG A 156 1.08 13.14 -9.40
C ARG A 156 1.86 12.14 -10.26
N ALA A 157 1.33 10.94 -10.47
CA ALA A 157 1.98 9.88 -11.25
C ALA A 157 2.46 10.34 -12.65
N ASP A 158 1.71 11.20 -13.33
CA ASP A 158 2.09 11.78 -14.64
C ASP A 158 3.26 12.79 -14.59
N HIS A 159 3.74 13.14 -13.39
CA HIS A 159 4.91 13.99 -13.18
C HIS A 159 6.17 13.20 -12.77
N TYR A 160 6.12 11.86 -12.81
CA TYR A 160 7.24 11.00 -12.46
C TYR A 160 7.91 10.38 -13.70
N LEU A 161 9.20 10.05 -13.58
CA LEU A 161 9.95 9.33 -14.60
C LEU A 161 9.87 7.83 -14.36
N TYR A 162 9.51 7.08 -15.40
CA TYR A 162 9.37 5.62 -15.37
C TYR A 162 10.38 5.00 -16.33
N ARG A 163 11.32 4.22 -15.80
CA ARG A 163 12.35 3.54 -16.59
C ARG A 163 12.03 2.05 -16.68
N PHE A 164 12.22 1.48 -17.86
CA PHE A 164 12.00 0.07 -18.15
C PHE A 164 12.95 -0.39 -19.26
N ALA A 165 12.93 -1.69 -19.59
CA ALA A 165 13.90 -2.27 -20.50
C ALA A 165 13.93 -1.54 -21.86
N GLY A 166 15.02 -0.82 -22.12
CA GLY A 166 15.30 -0.12 -23.39
C GLY A 166 14.60 1.23 -23.59
N SER A 167 13.84 1.75 -22.62
CA SER A 167 13.15 3.03 -22.78
C SER A 167 12.70 3.66 -21.45
N GLN A 168 12.05 4.82 -21.56
CA GLN A 168 11.49 5.56 -20.43
C GLN A 168 10.22 6.30 -20.84
N TRP A 169 9.39 6.63 -19.85
CA TRP A 169 8.19 7.45 -20.03
C TRP A 169 8.08 8.47 -18.91
N GLY A 170 7.56 9.67 -19.22
CA GLY A 170 7.39 10.77 -18.27
C GLY A 170 8.46 11.87 -18.39
N PRO A 171 8.39 12.91 -17.55
CA PRO A 171 9.33 14.03 -17.59
C PRO A 171 10.77 13.59 -17.28
N PRO A 172 11.75 13.83 -18.17
CA PRO A 172 13.13 13.34 -17.98
C PRO A 172 13.86 14.03 -16.82
N ASP A 173 13.41 15.22 -16.41
CA ASP A 173 13.93 16.04 -15.31
C ASP A 173 13.19 15.82 -13.98
N SER A 174 12.24 14.88 -13.93
CA SER A 174 11.53 14.56 -12.69
C SER A 174 12.52 14.11 -11.59
N PRO A 175 12.43 14.66 -10.36
CA PRO A 175 13.23 14.20 -9.22
C PRO A 175 12.79 12.81 -8.73
N VAL A 176 11.70 12.27 -9.27
CA VAL A 176 11.19 10.93 -8.99
C VAL A 176 11.47 10.04 -10.19
N ALA A 177 12.30 9.03 -9.98
CA ALA A 177 12.49 7.91 -10.90
C ALA A 177 11.95 6.60 -10.29
N ILE A 178 11.18 5.87 -11.09
CA ILE A 178 10.71 4.53 -10.80
C ILE A 178 11.33 3.60 -11.85
N ASP A 179 12.41 2.94 -11.46
CA ASP A 179 13.08 1.93 -12.27
C ASP A 179 12.27 0.62 -12.33
N ASP A 180 12.52 -0.19 -13.35
CA ASP A 180 11.79 -1.43 -13.61
C ASP A 180 10.25 -1.26 -13.57
N ALA A 181 9.77 -0.10 -14.05
CA ALA A 181 8.38 0.29 -13.94
C ALA A 181 7.43 -0.75 -14.55
N TRP A 182 7.81 -1.33 -15.68
CA TRP A 182 7.03 -2.32 -16.42
C TRP A 182 7.91 -3.44 -16.97
N ARG A 183 7.33 -4.65 -17.02
CA ARG A 183 7.93 -5.84 -17.62
C ARG A 183 6.88 -6.50 -18.55
N GLY A 184 7.34 -7.20 -19.57
CA GLY A 184 6.45 -7.86 -20.54
C GLY A 184 5.79 -6.86 -21.47
N ALA A 185 4.47 -6.93 -21.64
CA ALA A 185 3.72 -6.02 -22.49
C ALA A 185 3.78 -4.58 -21.95
N LEU A 186 4.42 -3.70 -22.71
CA LEU A 186 4.63 -2.30 -22.33
C LEU A 186 3.37 -1.47 -22.59
N PRO A 187 3.07 -0.46 -21.76
CA PRO A 187 2.01 0.48 -22.06
C PRO A 187 2.30 1.26 -23.34
N PRO A 188 1.28 1.72 -24.06
CA PRO A 188 1.48 2.55 -25.24
C PRO A 188 2.14 3.87 -24.85
N GLY A 189 3.14 4.31 -25.62
CA GLY A 189 3.90 5.56 -25.38
C GLY A 189 3.13 6.83 -25.71
N ARG A 190 1.91 6.97 -25.20
CA ARG A 190 1.03 8.13 -25.41
C ARG A 190 1.15 9.11 -24.25
N ASP A 191 0.80 10.37 -24.47
CA ASP A 191 0.66 11.33 -23.37
C ASP A 191 -0.53 10.98 -22.48
N VAL A 192 -0.51 11.33 -21.20
CA VAL A 192 -1.68 11.27 -20.32
C VAL A 192 -2.03 12.68 -19.86
N ARG A 193 -3.30 13.08 -19.97
CA ARG A 193 -3.79 14.36 -19.47
C ARG A 193 -4.74 14.13 -18.31
N ILE A 194 -4.32 14.47 -17.10
CA ILE A 194 -5.15 14.44 -15.90
C ILE A 194 -5.71 15.85 -15.67
N ALA A 195 -7.02 16.02 -15.83
CA ALA A 195 -7.71 17.30 -15.64
C ALA A 195 -8.15 17.54 -14.20
N GLU A 196 -8.40 16.48 -13.43
CA GLU A 196 -8.75 16.55 -12.01
C GLU A 196 -8.05 15.43 -11.25
N ARG A 197 -7.61 15.72 -10.04
CA ARG A 197 -6.96 14.78 -9.12
C ARG A 197 -7.74 14.82 -7.81
N CYS A 198 -8.22 13.70 -7.29
CA CYS A 198 -8.82 13.65 -5.96
C CYS A 198 -8.38 12.36 -5.25
N GLY A 199 -7.80 12.53 -4.06
CA GLY A 199 -7.33 11.43 -3.22
C GLY A 199 -8.24 11.21 -2.03
N TYR A 200 -8.45 9.95 -1.65
CA TYR A 200 -9.21 9.56 -0.48
C TYR A 200 -8.34 8.67 0.42
N ASP A 201 -7.88 9.25 1.53
CA ASP A 201 -7.15 8.56 2.59
C ASP A 201 -7.95 8.63 3.91
N ILE A 202 -7.75 7.64 4.79
CA ILE A 202 -8.45 7.55 6.08
C ILE A 202 -8.06 8.72 6.99
N ALA A 203 -6.76 9.02 7.05
CA ALA A 203 -6.17 10.09 7.85
C ALA A 203 -5.13 10.81 6.98
N PRO A 204 -5.56 11.64 6.01
CA PRO A 204 -4.67 12.24 5.02
C PRO A 204 -3.58 13.07 5.71
N ILE A 205 -2.34 12.91 5.24
CA ILE A 205 -1.18 13.67 5.71
C ILE A 205 -0.86 14.71 4.65
N ASP A 206 -0.67 15.97 5.05
CA ASP A 206 -0.23 17.03 4.16
C ASP A 206 1.29 17.06 4.07
N VAL A 207 1.84 16.44 3.03
CA VAL A 207 3.30 16.45 2.78
C VAL A 207 3.84 17.82 2.36
N GLY A 208 2.96 18.81 2.12
CA GLY A 208 3.34 20.18 1.82
C GLY A 208 3.95 20.92 3.01
N ASP A 209 3.55 20.55 4.23
CA ASP A 209 4.09 21.11 5.47
C ASP A 209 5.22 20.25 6.07
N THR A 210 5.95 20.83 7.02
CA THR A 210 7.11 20.18 7.66
C THR A 210 6.71 18.97 8.50
N ASP A 211 5.56 19.00 9.17
CA ASP A 211 5.12 17.92 10.05
C ASP A 211 4.72 16.67 9.26
N GLY A 212 3.98 16.86 8.18
CA GLY A 212 3.56 15.81 7.28
C GLY A 212 4.73 15.23 6.50
N GLU A 213 5.68 16.05 6.03
CA GLU A 213 6.95 15.58 5.45
C GLU A 213 7.69 14.67 6.44
N LEU A 214 7.93 15.15 7.67
CA LEU A 214 8.62 14.37 8.70
C LEU A 214 7.88 13.06 9.03
N THR A 215 6.55 13.10 9.08
CA THR A 215 5.73 11.91 9.32
C THR A 215 5.89 10.88 8.21
N VAL A 216 5.77 11.26 6.95
CA VAL A 216 5.92 10.27 5.86
C VAL A 216 7.35 9.75 5.74
N LEU A 217 8.36 10.59 6.00
CA LEU A 217 9.77 10.19 5.99
C LEU A 217 10.09 9.23 7.13
N SER A 218 9.51 9.43 8.33
CA SER A 218 9.80 8.58 9.49
C SER A 218 9.32 7.14 9.30
N TYR A 219 8.35 6.91 8.41
CA TYR A 219 7.85 5.59 8.04
C TYR A 219 8.58 4.93 6.87
N VAL A 220 9.66 5.53 6.35
CA VAL A 220 10.63 4.83 5.49
C VAL A 220 11.77 4.32 6.37
N TRP A 221 12.19 3.08 6.15
CA TRP A 221 13.27 2.49 6.94
C TRP A 221 14.59 3.21 6.67
N PRO A 222 15.39 3.54 7.70
CA PRO A 222 16.50 4.47 7.56
C PRO A 222 17.59 4.03 6.58
N ASP A 223 17.78 2.72 6.41
CA ASP A 223 18.75 2.10 5.50
C ASP A 223 18.23 1.91 4.06
N GLN A 224 17.00 2.34 3.75
CA GLN A 224 16.44 2.29 2.40
C GLN A 224 16.62 3.63 1.66
N ALA A 225 17.87 4.00 1.40
CA ALA A 225 18.25 5.28 0.78
C ALA A 225 17.50 5.56 -0.54
N ALA A 226 17.32 4.57 -1.41
CA ALA A 226 16.58 4.73 -2.66
C ALA A 226 15.09 5.06 -2.44
N ARG A 227 14.44 4.44 -1.44
CA ARG A 227 13.04 4.76 -1.10
C ARG A 227 12.93 6.16 -0.50
N LEU A 228 13.88 6.57 0.35
CA LEU A 228 13.94 7.93 0.91
C LEU A 228 14.13 8.99 -0.18
N ALA A 229 15.08 8.77 -1.10
CA ALA A 229 15.33 9.69 -2.20
C ALA A 229 14.07 9.86 -3.08
N ARG A 230 13.42 8.75 -3.44
CA ARG A 230 12.17 8.76 -4.21
C ARG A 230 11.05 9.50 -3.48
N LEU A 231 10.89 9.26 -2.18
CA LEU A 231 9.87 9.95 -1.37
C LEU A 231 10.13 11.45 -1.29
N ARG A 232 11.39 11.88 -1.05
CA ARG A 232 11.76 13.31 -1.04
C ARG A 232 11.47 13.98 -2.39
N GLY A 233 11.82 13.33 -3.51
CA GLY A 233 11.47 13.83 -4.84
C GLY A 233 9.95 13.93 -5.07
N ALA A 234 9.17 12.98 -4.55
CA ALA A 234 7.71 13.01 -4.69
C ALA A 234 7.09 14.15 -3.86
N ILE A 235 7.65 14.45 -2.68
CA ILE A 235 7.26 15.60 -1.86
C ILE A 235 7.59 16.91 -2.59
N GLU A 236 8.76 17.01 -3.22
CA GLU A 236 9.14 18.16 -4.06
C GLU A 236 8.14 18.37 -5.20
N VAL A 237 7.77 17.30 -5.93
CA VAL A 237 6.73 17.37 -6.96
C VAL A 237 5.38 17.77 -6.38
N ALA A 238 4.99 17.22 -5.23
CA ALA A 238 3.72 17.55 -4.58
C ALA A 238 3.61 19.03 -4.18
N ARG A 239 4.74 19.68 -3.84
CA ARG A 239 4.82 21.12 -3.56
C ARG A 239 4.64 21.97 -4.81
N ARG A 240 5.20 21.54 -5.95
CA ARG A 240 5.07 22.22 -7.26
C ARG A 240 3.69 22.02 -7.87
N VAL A 241 3.20 20.79 -7.83
CA VAL A 241 1.93 20.35 -8.42
C VAL A 241 0.91 20.17 -7.31
N ARG A 242 0.31 21.31 -6.92
CA ARG A 242 -0.81 21.28 -5.99
C ARG A 242 -2.02 20.61 -6.65
N PRO A 243 -2.79 19.80 -5.92
CA PRO A 243 -4.07 19.34 -6.42
C PRO A 243 -4.91 20.60 -6.72
N GLY A 244 -5.73 20.59 -7.78
CA GLY A 244 -6.61 21.72 -8.07
C GLY A 244 -7.41 22.14 -6.83
N SER A 245 -7.95 23.36 -6.81
CA SER A 245 -8.60 23.98 -5.65
C SER A 245 -9.71 23.15 -4.95
N ASN A 246 -10.21 22.08 -5.58
CA ASN A 246 -11.17 21.11 -5.02
C ASN A 246 -10.55 19.85 -4.38
N ALA A 247 -9.24 19.71 -4.36
CA ALA A 247 -8.56 18.43 -4.12
C ALA A 247 -7.57 18.42 -2.95
N GLY A 248 -7.50 19.52 -2.19
CA GLY A 248 -6.77 19.61 -0.94
C GLY A 248 -7.76 19.74 0.21
N ARG A 249 -7.67 18.83 1.18
CA ARG A 249 -8.57 18.65 2.33
C ARG A 249 -9.86 17.95 1.95
N ARG A 250 -9.98 16.68 2.36
CA ARG A 250 -11.13 16.25 3.17
C ARG A 250 -10.92 14.80 3.66
N PRO A 251 -11.18 14.50 4.94
CA PRO A 251 -11.16 13.12 5.44
C PRO A 251 -12.22 12.29 4.70
N ALA A 252 -12.03 10.96 4.65
CA ALA A 252 -12.94 10.00 3.98
C ALA A 252 -14.44 10.09 4.32
N ARG A 253 -14.82 10.92 5.30
CA ARG A 253 -16.20 11.19 5.74
C ARG A 253 -16.86 12.44 5.14
N SER A 254 -16.19 13.23 4.30
CA SER A 254 -16.83 14.40 3.68
C SER A 254 -17.49 14.04 2.35
N PRO A 255 -18.73 14.48 2.07
CA PRO A 255 -19.39 14.20 0.81
C PRO A 255 -18.69 14.95 -0.33
N ALA A 256 -18.12 14.15 -1.23
CA ALA A 256 -17.77 14.40 -2.62
C ALA A 256 -16.79 15.56 -2.94
N CYS A 257 -15.54 15.22 -3.32
CA CYS A 257 -15.07 15.70 -4.63
C CYS A 257 -16.15 15.24 -5.60
N GLY A 258 -16.97 16.15 -6.15
CA GLY A 258 -18.21 15.87 -6.88
C GLY A 258 -18.20 14.53 -7.61
N TRP A 259 -18.63 13.46 -6.92
CA TRP A 259 -19.06 12.25 -7.58
C TRP A 259 -20.17 12.73 -8.51
N PRO A 260 -20.21 12.32 -9.78
CA PRO A 260 -21.43 12.48 -10.54
C PRO A 260 -22.49 11.67 -9.78
N THR A 261 -23.26 12.34 -8.90
CA THR A 261 -24.59 11.89 -8.56
C THR A 261 -25.24 11.69 -9.90
N ALA A 262 -25.63 10.45 -10.21
CA ALA A 262 -26.39 10.18 -11.41
C ALA A 262 -27.55 11.18 -11.43
N ARG A 263 -27.44 12.24 -12.23
CA ARG A 263 -28.60 13.05 -12.57
C ARG A 263 -29.39 12.07 -13.41
N SER A 264 -30.45 11.51 -12.82
CA SER A 264 -31.52 10.91 -13.61
C SER A 264 -31.81 11.90 -14.73
N PRO A 265 -31.70 11.52 -16.01
CA PRO A 265 -32.14 12.42 -17.06
C PRO A 265 -33.61 12.69 -16.75
N SER A 266 -33.94 13.95 -16.51
CA SER A 266 -35.32 14.41 -16.57
C SER A 266 -35.78 14.16 -18.00
N SER A 267 -36.33 12.98 -18.25
CA SER A 267 -36.99 12.63 -19.48
C SER A 267 -38.23 13.52 -19.56
N GLY A 268 -38.09 14.65 -20.23
CA GLY A 268 -39.21 15.36 -20.83
C GLY A 268 -39.78 14.48 -21.93
N ILE A 269 -40.65 13.55 -21.55
CA ILE A 269 -41.57 12.87 -22.45
C ILE A 269 -42.97 13.14 -21.86
N PRO A 270 -43.87 13.83 -22.58
CA PRO A 270 -45.21 14.06 -22.08
C PRO A 270 -46.00 12.74 -22.11
N SER A 271 -46.50 12.31 -20.96
CA SER A 271 -47.43 11.17 -20.88
C SER A 271 -48.83 11.61 -21.33
N PRO A 272 -49.51 10.88 -22.24
CA PRO A 272 -50.95 10.95 -22.33
C PRO A 272 -51.55 10.14 -21.17
N GLY A 273 -52.63 10.66 -20.60
CA GLY A 273 -53.29 10.11 -19.43
C GLY A 273 -53.81 8.70 -19.65
N ASN A 274 -53.76 7.90 -18.58
CA ASN A 274 -54.91 7.14 -18.12
C ASN A 274 -54.70 6.68 -16.68
N THR A 275 -55.76 6.88 -15.91
CA THR A 275 -55.92 6.55 -14.49
C THR A 275 -55.92 5.05 -14.25
N CYS A 276 -55.05 4.58 -13.35
CA CYS A 276 -55.28 3.34 -12.58
C CYS A 276 -54.73 3.52 -11.15
N ARG A 277 -55.62 3.42 -10.16
CA ARG A 277 -55.30 3.43 -8.71
C ARG A 277 -54.43 2.22 -8.35
N PRO A 278 -53.40 2.38 -7.51
CA PRO A 278 -52.78 1.26 -6.82
C PRO A 278 -53.47 1.01 -5.46
N THR A 279 -54.05 -0.17 -5.30
CA THR A 279 -54.33 -0.77 -3.99
C THR A 279 -53.02 -1.22 -3.33
N SER A 280 -52.81 -0.78 -2.09
CA SER A 280 -51.84 -1.29 -1.08
C SER A 280 -50.41 -1.61 -1.57
N ALA A 281 -49.49 -0.66 -1.42
CA ALA A 281 -48.05 -0.92 -1.45
C ALA A 281 -47.45 -0.76 -0.05
N THR A 282 -47.05 -1.88 0.54
CA THR A 282 -46.16 -1.96 1.70
C THR A 282 -44.79 -1.37 1.33
N PRO A 283 -44.18 -0.50 2.15
CA PRO A 283 -42.85 0.03 1.84
C PRO A 283 -41.78 -1.05 2.06
N CYS A 284 -41.12 -1.48 0.99
CA CYS A 284 -39.86 -2.21 1.08
C CYS A 284 -38.74 -1.25 1.51
N ALA A 285 -38.46 -1.24 2.82
CA ALA A 285 -37.16 -0.80 3.32
C ALA A 285 -36.09 -1.85 2.93
N PRO A 286 -34.89 -1.45 2.47
CA PRO A 286 -33.78 -2.40 2.36
C PRO A 286 -33.35 -2.82 3.77
N THR A 287 -33.79 -4.01 4.17
CA THR A 287 -33.30 -4.75 5.32
C THR A 287 -31.87 -5.24 5.04
N TRP A 288 -30.94 -4.89 5.92
CA TRP A 288 -29.60 -5.49 5.95
C TRP A 288 -29.70 -6.90 6.52
N THR A 289 -29.73 -7.92 5.68
CA THR A 289 -29.72 -9.31 6.16
C THR A 289 -28.32 -9.72 6.61
N ARG A 290 -28.17 -9.86 7.93
CA ARG A 290 -27.04 -10.51 8.59
C ARG A 290 -27.11 -12.01 8.31
N TRP A 291 -26.09 -12.59 7.68
CA TRP A 291 -26.02 -14.04 7.44
C TRP A 291 -25.25 -14.76 8.56
N PRO A 292 -25.69 -15.95 9.01
CA PRO A 292 -25.22 -16.60 10.23
C PRO A 292 -23.94 -17.42 10.03
N HIS A 293 -23.15 -17.49 11.10
CA HIS A 293 -22.02 -18.41 11.24
C HIS A 293 -22.50 -19.86 11.36
N GLY A 294 -21.81 -20.79 10.67
CA GLY A 294 -21.93 -22.24 10.83
C GLY A 294 -20.60 -22.95 10.54
N PRO A 295 -20.31 -24.11 11.15
CA PRO A 295 -19.01 -24.40 11.75
C PRO A 295 -18.00 -25.10 10.84
N ALA A 296 -16.71 -24.91 11.16
CA ALA A 296 -15.59 -25.66 10.62
C ALA A 296 -15.67 -27.15 11.01
N ARG A 297 -15.51 -28.06 10.04
CA ARG A 297 -15.17 -29.46 10.28
C ARG A 297 -13.75 -29.74 9.81
N ALA A 298 -12.94 -30.21 10.73
CA ALA A 298 -11.62 -30.78 10.52
C ALA A 298 -11.71 -32.09 9.72
N HIS A 299 -10.78 -32.30 8.79
CA HIS A 299 -10.50 -33.65 8.28
C HIS A 299 -9.04 -34.03 8.54
N ARG A 300 -8.93 -35.12 9.30
CA ARG A 300 -7.73 -35.86 9.67
C ARG A 300 -7.08 -36.53 8.45
N SER A 301 -5.77 -36.67 8.53
CA SER A 301 -4.94 -37.58 7.73
C SER A 301 -5.40 -39.04 7.85
N PRO A 302 -5.06 -39.89 6.86
CA PRO A 302 -4.59 -41.23 7.18
C PRO A 302 -3.29 -41.62 6.46
N THR A 303 -2.44 -42.26 7.26
CA THR A 303 -1.27 -43.06 6.93
C THR A 303 -1.64 -44.42 6.31
N SER A 304 -0.85 -44.91 5.35
CA SER A 304 -0.56 -46.34 5.10
C SER A 304 0.61 -46.46 4.11
N ARG A 305 1.82 -46.93 4.47
CA ARG A 305 2.29 -48.30 4.81
C ARG A 305 2.88 -49.02 3.57
N TRP A 306 4.23 -49.12 3.53
CA TRP A 306 5.16 -50.14 2.98
C TRP A 306 4.82 -50.87 1.64
N SER A 307 5.70 -51.01 0.64
CA SER A 307 6.92 -51.86 0.68
C SER A 307 7.67 -51.90 -0.68
N ARG A 308 8.91 -52.42 -0.59
CA ARG A 308 10.06 -52.55 -1.51
C ARG A 308 9.82 -53.22 -2.89
N ARG A 309 10.60 -52.78 -3.89
CA ARG A 309 11.40 -53.56 -4.89
C ARG A 309 12.33 -52.55 -5.62
N ALA A 310 13.64 -52.50 -5.36
CA ALA A 310 14.76 -53.35 -5.84
C ALA A 310 15.23 -53.07 -7.28
N MET A 311 16.34 -52.30 -7.36
CA MET A 311 17.54 -52.35 -8.23
C MET A 311 17.50 -52.36 -9.78
N GLY A 312 18.02 -51.24 -10.35
CA GLY A 312 19.05 -51.15 -11.41
C GLY A 312 18.60 -51.18 -12.90
N PRO A 313 19.40 -50.67 -13.88
CA PRO A 313 20.66 -49.90 -13.82
C PRO A 313 20.61 -48.53 -14.57
N ALA A 314 21.64 -47.69 -14.39
CA ALA A 314 21.94 -46.52 -15.24
C ALA A 314 22.82 -46.97 -16.44
N PRO A 315 22.90 -46.24 -17.59
CA PRO A 315 23.71 -45.01 -17.66
C PRO A 315 23.31 -43.90 -18.68
N ARG A 316 23.85 -42.69 -18.41
CA ARG A 316 24.31 -41.59 -19.30
C ARG A 316 23.34 -40.88 -20.26
N SER A 317 23.06 -39.60 -19.99
CA SER A 317 23.62 -38.41 -20.71
C SER A 317 22.78 -37.13 -20.49
N GLY A 318 23.44 -35.96 -20.49
CA GLY A 318 22.84 -34.71 -21.00
C GLY A 318 22.12 -33.77 -20.03
N SER A 319 22.88 -32.88 -19.38
CA SER A 319 22.65 -31.42 -19.25
C SER A 319 21.30 -30.81 -18.77
N ARG A 320 21.45 -29.85 -17.83
CA ARG A 320 20.73 -28.56 -17.65
C ARG A 320 19.78 -28.37 -16.44
N CYS A 321 19.95 -27.16 -15.90
CA CYS A 321 19.01 -26.26 -15.23
C CYS A 321 18.85 -26.35 -13.69
N ALA A 322 19.28 -25.27 -13.05
CA ALA A 322 19.04 -24.88 -11.68
C ALA A 322 17.54 -24.53 -11.45
N PRO A 323 16.99 -24.73 -10.24
CA PRO A 323 15.59 -24.46 -9.96
C PRO A 323 15.34 -22.99 -9.55
N ALA A 324 14.41 -22.35 -10.25
CA ALA A 324 13.73 -21.14 -9.79
C ALA A 324 12.58 -21.53 -8.85
N ALA A 325 12.59 -20.98 -7.64
CA ALA A 325 11.56 -21.18 -6.63
C ALA A 325 10.61 -19.97 -6.53
N GLY A 326 9.32 -20.26 -6.29
CA GLY A 326 8.43 -19.36 -5.53
C GLY A 326 7.27 -18.71 -6.29
N ARG A 327 6.12 -19.40 -6.36
CA ARG A 327 4.78 -18.78 -6.55
C ARG A 327 4.08 -18.70 -5.19
N PRO A 328 3.22 -17.71 -4.94
CA PRO A 328 2.08 -17.90 -4.05
C PRO A 328 0.74 -17.85 -4.80
N ALA A 329 -0.19 -18.63 -4.25
CA ALA A 329 -1.54 -18.85 -4.71
C ALA A 329 -2.49 -17.69 -4.39
N ASN A 330 -3.44 -17.40 -5.30
CA ASN A 330 -4.78 -16.90 -4.97
C ASN A 330 -5.68 -16.90 -6.22
N ARG A 331 -6.35 -18.04 -6.50
CA ARG A 331 -7.30 -18.18 -7.62
C ARG A 331 -8.71 -17.64 -7.32
N ALA A 332 -9.02 -17.29 -6.08
CA ALA A 332 -10.39 -16.94 -5.67
C ALA A 332 -10.79 -15.47 -5.93
N CYS A 333 -9.85 -14.54 -6.11
CA CYS A 333 -10.15 -13.11 -6.31
C CYS A 333 -10.41 -12.70 -7.77
N TRP A 334 -10.15 -13.59 -8.74
CA TRP A 334 -10.29 -13.29 -10.17
C TRP A 334 -11.75 -13.18 -10.65
N ALA A 335 -12.70 -13.78 -9.94
CA ALA A 335 -14.09 -13.87 -10.38
C ALA A 335 -14.92 -12.57 -10.19
N ASN A 336 -14.49 -11.66 -9.30
CA ASN A 336 -15.25 -10.44 -9.00
C ASN A 336 -14.96 -9.29 -9.99
N ALA A 337 -13.72 -9.12 -10.44
CA ALA A 337 -13.35 -8.07 -11.41
C ALA A 337 -14.03 -8.26 -12.78
N THR A 338 -14.26 -9.51 -13.18
CA THR A 338 -14.86 -9.85 -14.48
C THR A 338 -16.38 -9.62 -14.54
N ARG A 339 -17.08 -9.53 -13.40
CA ARG A 339 -18.54 -9.24 -13.38
C ARG A 339 -18.84 -7.75 -13.49
N THR A 340 -18.00 -6.89 -12.93
CA THR A 340 -18.21 -5.44 -12.97
C THR A 340 -18.00 -4.87 -14.37
N ALA A 341 -17.02 -5.38 -15.12
CA ALA A 341 -16.76 -4.99 -16.50
C ALA A 341 -17.92 -5.32 -17.46
N ARG A 342 -18.65 -6.43 -17.25
CA ARG A 342 -19.78 -6.85 -18.11
C ARG A 342 -20.99 -5.91 -18.07
N ARG A 343 -21.15 -5.09 -17.03
CA ARG A 343 -22.31 -4.17 -16.91
C ARG A 343 -22.09 -2.81 -17.57
N CYS A 344 -20.86 -2.43 -17.90
CA CYS A 344 -20.55 -1.10 -18.44
C CYS A 344 -20.45 -1.05 -19.97
N THR A 345 -20.26 -2.18 -20.65
CA THR A 345 -20.14 -2.26 -22.11
C THR A 345 -21.33 -3.05 -22.66
N GLY A 346 -22.39 -2.37 -23.12
CA GLY A 346 -23.54 -2.97 -23.78
C GLY A 346 -23.22 -3.57 -25.17
N GLY A 347 -22.19 -4.41 -25.26
CA GLY A 347 -21.71 -5.02 -26.50
C GLY A 347 -20.58 -6.02 -26.21
N LYS A 348 -20.54 -7.10 -27.00
CA LYS A 348 -19.59 -8.22 -26.87
C LYS A 348 -18.15 -7.74 -27.15
N THR A 349 -17.44 -7.24 -26.15
CA THR A 349 -15.97 -7.08 -26.21
C THR A 349 -15.31 -8.31 -25.59
N HIS A 350 -14.51 -9.03 -26.39
CA HIS A 350 -13.62 -10.08 -25.91
C HIS A 350 -12.75 -9.52 -24.76
N ALA A 351 -12.72 -10.24 -23.65
CA ALA A 351 -11.88 -9.91 -22.51
C ALA A 351 -10.41 -9.97 -22.94
N ALA A 352 -9.83 -8.81 -23.28
CA ALA A 352 -8.39 -8.66 -23.33
C ALA A 352 -7.87 -8.80 -21.90
N GLU A 353 -7.03 -9.81 -21.66
CA GLU A 353 -6.34 -10.04 -20.40
C GLU A 353 -5.64 -8.76 -19.96
N LEU A 354 -5.95 -8.27 -18.74
CA LEU A 354 -5.18 -7.18 -18.13
C LEU A 354 -3.72 -7.66 -17.97
N PRO A 355 -2.71 -6.90 -18.45
CA PRO A 355 -1.33 -7.38 -18.43
C PRO A 355 -0.77 -7.53 -17.01
N ASP A 356 0.26 -8.39 -16.87
CA ASP A 356 0.84 -8.86 -15.60
C ASP A 356 1.35 -7.76 -14.62
N TYR A 357 1.46 -6.49 -15.03
CA TYR A 357 1.92 -5.40 -14.16
C TYR A 357 0.97 -5.10 -12.99
N ALA A 358 -0.34 -5.37 -13.12
CA ALA A 358 -1.29 -5.21 -12.01
C ALA A 358 -1.00 -6.17 -10.84
N ARG A 359 -0.30 -7.28 -11.10
CA ARG A 359 0.14 -8.23 -10.06
C ARG A 359 1.44 -7.80 -9.37
N GLN A 360 2.25 -6.95 -10.02
CA GLN A 360 3.56 -6.53 -9.52
C GLN A 360 3.47 -5.53 -8.35
N PHE A 361 2.39 -4.74 -8.25
CA PHE A 361 2.28 -3.63 -7.30
C PHE A 361 1.06 -3.68 -6.33
N GLY A 362 0.25 -4.75 -6.38
CA GLY A 362 -0.94 -4.90 -5.53
C GLY A 362 -2.18 -4.14 -6.05
N HIS A 363 -3.35 -4.44 -5.48
CA HIS A 363 -4.69 -4.04 -5.95
C HIS A 363 -4.83 -2.53 -6.27
N ILE A 364 -5.37 -2.22 -7.45
CA ILE A 364 -5.82 -0.87 -7.86
C ILE A 364 -7.23 -1.00 -8.44
N ASP A 365 -8.20 -0.35 -7.81
CA ASP A 365 -9.55 -0.16 -8.38
C ASP A 365 -9.59 1.21 -9.07
N VAL A 366 -9.67 1.21 -10.41
CA VAL A 366 -9.85 2.43 -11.21
C VAL A 366 -11.29 2.48 -11.71
N ALA A 367 -12.07 3.45 -11.25
CA ALA A 367 -13.40 3.73 -11.78
C ALA A 367 -13.35 4.91 -12.75
N CYS A 368 -13.52 4.64 -14.05
CA CYS A 368 -13.73 5.66 -15.06
C CYS A 368 -15.23 5.79 -15.35
N THR A 369 -15.79 6.98 -15.15
CA THR A 369 -17.15 7.30 -15.62
C THR A 369 -17.05 8.13 -16.90
N ARG A 370 -17.75 7.70 -17.96
CA ARG A 370 -18.06 8.61 -19.07
C ARG A 370 -19.16 9.54 -18.53
N SER A 371 -18.87 10.84 -18.44
CA SER A 371 -19.96 11.82 -18.42
C SER A 371 -20.44 12.01 -19.86
N PRO A 372 -21.76 12.18 -20.08
CA PRO A 372 -22.37 12.24 -21.41
C PRO A 372 -21.81 13.36 -22.29
#